data_AF-A0A661JEU1-F1
#
_entry.id   AF-A0A661JEU1-F1
#
_cell.length_a   1.000
_cell.length_b   1.000
_cell.length_c   1.000
_cell.angle_alpha   90.00
_cell.angle_beta   90.00
_cell.angle_gamma   90.00
#
_symmetry.space_group_name_H-M   'P 1'
#
loop_
_entity.id
_entity.type
_entity.pdbx_description
1 polymer ?
#
loop_
_entity_poly.entity_id
_entity_poly.type
_entity_poly.pdbx_seq_one_letter_code
_entity_poly.pdbx_strand_id
1 'polypeptide(L)'
;MHNFVFTNKGLPYSESYARKLWNAACKKLGIEGVSLYSGTRHSVASQLVNRGVSLEIIASLLGHTNVRTTQRYSHVVVDAIRKAMEK
;
A
#
# COMPACT_ATOMS: atom_id res chain seq x y z
N MET A 1 28.88 6.43 -4.92
CA MET A 1 28.35 7.04 -3.68
C MET A 1 26.83 7.04 -3.80
N HIS A 2 26.12 6.25 -2.99
CA HIS A 2 24.65 6.18 -3.06
C HIS A 2 24.07 7.40 -2.33
N ASN A 3 23.54 8.36 -3.10
CA ASN A 3 22.79 9.48 -2.54
C ASN A 3 21.37 9.00 -2.20
N PHE A 4 21.03 8.99 -0.91
CA PHE A 4 19.67 8.68 -0.46
C PHE A 4 18.77 9.91 -0.64
N VAL A 5 17.57 9.69 -1.17
CA VAL A 5 16.56 10.76 -1.35
C VAL A 5 16.02 11.25 0.00
N PHE A 6 15.82 10.34 0.96
CA PHE A 6 15.31 10.65 2.29
C PHE A 6 16.39 10.43 3.35
N THR A 7 16.79 11.52 4.01
CA THR A 7 17.81 11.50 5.06
C THR A 7 17.39 12.30 6.30
N ASN A 8 17.86 11.87 7.46
CA ASN A 8 17.74 12.59 8.72
C ASN A 8 19.15 12.77 9.28
N LYS A 9 19.59 14.03 9.43
CA LYS A 9 20.96 14.38 9.85
C LYS A 9 22.05 13.70 8.99
N GLY A 10 21.84 13.61 7.69
CA GLY A 10 22.78 13.00 6.73
C GLY A 10 22.76 11.47 6.68
N LEU A 11 21.99 10.80 7.52
CA LEU A 11 21.81 9.35 7.50
C LEU A 11 20.50 8.97 6.78
N PRO A 12 20.45 7.86 6.05
CA PRO A 12 19.20 7.38 5.45
C PRO A 12 18.14 7.12 6.51
N TYR A 13 16.87 7.27 6.13
CA TYR A 13 15.77 6.87 7.00
C TYR A 13 15.86 5.38 7.33
N SER A 14 15.84 5.06 8.63
CA SER A 14 15.58 3.70 9.08
C SER A 14 14.10 3.37 8.92
N GLU A 15 13.78 2.08 8.86
CA GLU A 15 12.39 1.61 8.85
C GLU A 15 11.63 2.07 10.11
N SER A 16 12.27 2.03 11.28
CA SER A 16 11.69 2.53 12.53
C SER A 16 11.38 4.01 12.48
N TYR A 17 12.23 4.81 11.83
CA TYR A 17 12.01 6.24 11.67
C TYR A 17 10.83 6.52 10.72
N ALA A 18 10.74 5.82 9.59
CA ALA A 18 9.60 5.92 8.69
C ALA A 18 8.27 5.54 9.38
N ARG A 19 8.26 4.47 10.18
CA ARG A 19 7.09 4.08 10.99
C ARG A 19 6.74 5.14 12.05
N LYS A 20 7.75 5.74 12.68
CA LYS A 20 7.54 6.84 13.64
C LYS A 20 6.86 8.06 12.98
N LEU A 21 7.34 8.45 11.79
CA LEU A 21 6.73 9.55 11.03
C LEU A 21 5.29 9.24 10.65
N TRP A 22 5.02 8.03 10.17
CA TRP A 22 3.67 7.56 9.85
C TRP A 22 2.73 7.64 11.06
N ASN A 23 3.15 7.07 12.21
CA ASN A 23 2.33 7.05 13.41
C ASN A 23 2.03 8.47 13.93
N ALA A 24 3.00 9.39 13.81
CA ALA A 24 2.77 10.79 14.15
C ALA A 24 1.73 11.45 13.24
N ALA A 25 1.75 11.15 11.93
CA ALA A 25 0.76 11.64 10.99
C ALA A 25 -0.64 11.06 11.27
N CYS A 26 -0.74 9.75 11.50
CA CYS A 26 -2.00 9.10 11.88
C CYS A 26 -2.58 9.68 13.17
N LYS A 27 -1.75 9.86 14.21
CA LYS A 27 -2.17 10.47 15.49
C LYS A 27 -2.71 11.90 15.30
N LYS A 28 -2.06 12.71 14.46
CA LYS A 28 -2.51 14.08 14.16
C LYS A 28 -3.89 14.10 13.49
N LEU A 29 -4.25 13.06 12.75
CA LEU A 29 -5.51 12.91 12.04
C LEU A 29 -6.56 12.08 12.80
N GLY A 30 -6.24 11.58 14.00
CA GLY A 30 -7.13 10.69 14.76
C GLY A 30 -7.36 9.32 14.09
N ILE A 31 -6.41 8.87 13.25
CA ILE A 31 -6.48 7.56 12.59
C ILE A 31 -5.77 6.53 13.47
N GLU A 32 -6.49 5.46 13.81
CA GLU A 32 -5.98 4.35 14.63
C GLU A 32 -5.92 3.04 13.84
N GLY A 33 -5.03 2.13 14.26
CA GLY A 33 -4.97 0.76 13.73
C GLY A 33 -4.39 0.60 12.32
N VAL A 34 -3.94 1.67 11.64
CA VAL A 34 -3.38 1.59 10.28
C VAL A 34 -1.86 1.69 10.31
N SER A 35 -1.18 0.64 9.88
CA SER A 35 0.28 0.64 9.70
C SER A 35 0.71 1.38 8.42
N LEU A 36 1.97 1.81 8.34
CA LEU A 36 2.53 2.40 7.11
C LEU A 36 2.34 1.46 5.91
N TYR A 37 2.59 0.17 6.08
CA TYR A 37 2.47 -0.82 5.00
C TYR A 37 1.04 -0.99 4.51
N SER A 38 0.08 -1.15 5.44
CA SER A 38 -1.32 -1.34 5.08
C SER A 38 -1.96 -0.06 4.54
N GLY A 39 -1.69 1.09 5.16
CA GLY A 39 -2.22 2.39 4.73
C GLY A 39 -1.71 2.85 3.37
N THR A 40 -0.52 2.38 2.94
CA THR A 40 0.06 2.73 1.64
C THR A 40 -0.04 1.58 0.64
N ARG A 41 0.77 0.53 0.79
CA ARG A 41 0.89 -0.55 -0.20
C ARG A 41 -0.41 -1.31 -0.39
N HIS A 42 -1.07 -1.74 0.69
CA HIS A 42 -2.36 -2.43 0.56
C HIS A 42 -3.44 -1.49 0.01
N SER A 43 -3.47 -0.23 0.44
CA SER A 43 -4.42 0.76 -0.06
C SER A 43 -4.29 1.00 -1.58
N VAL A 44 -3.07 1.22 -2.08
CA VAL A 44 -2.81 1.41 -3.52
C VAL A 44 -3.25 0.19 -4.33
N ALA A 45 -2.89 -1.01 -3.87
CA ALA A 45 -3.25 -2.24 -4.57
C ALA A 45 -4.77 -2.42 -4.65
N SER A 46 -5.49 -2.26 -3.53
CA SER A 46 -6.95 -2.36 -3.49
C SER A 46 -7.62 -1.32 -4.39
N GLN A 47 -7.10 -0.08 -4.44
CA GLN A 47 -7.64 0.96 -5.33
C GLN A 47 -7.47 0.63 -6.81
N LEU A 48 -6.31 0.09 -7.20
CA LEU A 48 -6.05 -0.29 -8.59
C LEU A 48 -6.90 -1.48 -9.02
N VAL A 49 -7.06 -2.46 -8.13
CA VAL A 49 -7.96 -3.59 -8.34
C VAL A 49 -9.40 -3.11 -8.56
N ASN A 50 -9.91 -2.19 -7.72
CA ASN A 50 -11.24 -1.60 -7.89
C ASN A 50 -11.42 -0.82 -9.20
N ARG A 51 -10.33 -0.34 -9.80
CA ARG A 51 -10.33 0.32 -11.11
C ARG A 51 -10.21 -0.66 -12.27
N GLY A 52 -10.22 -1.97 -12.00
CA GLY A 52 -10.12 -3.00 -13.03
C GLY A 52 -8.71 -3.21 -13.59
N VAL A 53 -7.67 -2.71 -12.91
CA VAL A 53 -6.28 -2.94 -13.33
C VAL A 53 -5.92 -4.41 -13.07
N SER A 54 -5.27 -5.06 -14.04
CA SER A 54 -4.92 -6.48 -13.94
C SER A 54 -3.90 -6.76 -12.83
N LEU A 55 -3.98 -7.95 -12.23
CA LEU A 55 -3.12 -8.33 -11.10
C LEU A 55 -1.64 -8.39 -11.49
N GLU A 56 -1.33 -8.65 -12.75
CA GLU A 56 0.02 -8.69 -13.33
C GLU A 56 0.65 -7.28 -13.36
N ILE A 57 -0.13 -6.27 -13.75
CA ILE A 57 0.31 -4.86 -13.73
C ILE A 57 0.53 -4.41 -12.29
N ILE A 58 -0.42 -4.75 -11.40
CA ILE A 58 -0.31 -4.41 -9.97
C ILE A 58 0.89 -5.11 -9.33
N ALA A 59 1.13 -6.39 -9.63
CA ALA A 59 2.28 -7.12 -9.13
C ALA A 59 3.60 -6.46 -9.55
N SER A 60 3.69 -6.07 -10.83
CA SER A 60 4.85 -5.37 -11.38
C SER A 60 5.08 -4.02 -10.70
N LEU A 61 4.02 -3.23 -10.52
CA LEU A 61 4.08 -1.93 -9.83
C LEU A 61 4.56 -2.07 -8.38
N LEU A 62 4.12 -3.10 -7.67
CA LEU A 62 4.48 -3.35 -6.28
C LEU A 62 5.85 -4.06 -6.11
N GLY A 63 6.47 -4.45 -7.23
CA GLY A 63 7.73 -5.18 -7.23
C GLY A 63 7.60 -6.61 -6.70
N HIS A 64 6.44 -7.25 -6.89
CA HIS A 64 6.26 -8.66 -6.51
C HIS A 64 6.84 -9.57 -7.59
N THR A 65 7.82 -10.39 -7.22
CA THR A 65 8.38 -11.44 -8.08
C THR A 65 7.40 -12.57 -8.39
N ASN A 66 6.37 -12.74 -7.56
CA ASN A 66 5.32 -13.74 -7.76
C ASN A 66 3.94 -13.07 -7.70
N VAL A 67 3.17 -13.19 -8.79
CA VAL A 67 1.79 -12.65 -8.90
C VAL A 67 0.87 -13.23 -7.83
N ARG A 68 1.13 -14.44 -7.31
CA ARG A 68 0.37 -15.02 -6.18
C ARG A 68 0.33 -14.11 -4.95
N THR A 69 1.38 -13.33 -4.69
CA THR A 69 1.39 -12.35 -3.58
C THR A 69 0.34 -11.25 -3.78
N THR A 70 0.03 -10.90 -5.04
CA THR A 70 -0.99 -9.92 -5.42
C THR A 70 -2.40 -10.51 -5.48
N GLN A 71 -2.54 -11.83 -5.58
CA GLN A 71 -3.86 -12.49 -5.61
C GLN A 71 -4.70 -12.23 -4.36
N ARG A 72 -4.09 -11.87 -3.21
CA ARG A 72 -4.83 -11.45 -2.01
C ARG A 72 -5.84 -10.33 -2.27
N TYR A 73 -5.64 -9.50 -3.30
CA TYR A 73 -6.57 -8.41 -3.62
C TYR A 73 -7.71 -8.82 -4.56
N SER A 74 -7.71 -10.03 -5.14
CA SER A 74 -8.75 -10.45 -6.10
C SER A 74 -10.16 -10.47 -5.48
N HIS A 75 -10.25 -10.77 -4.18
CA HIS A 75 -11.53 -10.75 -3.45
C HIS A 75 -12.21 -9.37 -3.46
N VAL A 76 -11.42 -8.30 -3.51
CA VAL A 76 -11.95 -6.93 -3.57
C VAL A 76 -12.75 -6.70 -4.86
N VAL A 77 -12.31 -7.28 -6.00
CA VAL A 77 -13.08 -7.24 -7.26
C VAL A 77 -14.41 -7.95 -7.11
N VAL A 78 -14.40 -9.14 -6.52
CA VAL A 78 -15.61 -9.98 -6.37
C VAL A 78 -16.65 -9.25 -5.54
N ASP A 79 -16.24 -8.65 -4.42
CA ASP A 79 -17.15 -7.87 -3.57
C ASP A 79 -17.66 -6.60 -4.27
N ALA A 80 -16.81 -5.92 -5.04
CA ALA A 80 -17.20 -4.74 -5.81
C ALA A 80 -18.22 -5.08 -6.91
N ILE A 81 -18.01 -6.18 -7.64
CA ILE A 81 -18.95 -6.69 -8.66
C ILE A 81 -20.27 -7.08 -8.00
N ARG A 82 -20.23 -7.85 -6.91
CA ARG A 82 -21.42 -8.28 -6.16
C ARG A 82 -22.26 -7.06 -5.75
N LYS A 83 -21.62 -6.05 -5.19
CA LYS A 83 -22.28 -4.79 -4.78
C LYS A 83 -22.86 -4.00 -5.95
N ALA A 84 -22.24 -4.07 -7.14
CA ALA A 84 -22.75 -3.42 -8.34
C ALA A 84 -23.96 -4.16 -8.94
N MET A 85 -24.06 -5.48 -8.78
CA MET A 85 -25.18 -6.30 -9.27
C MET A 85 -26.42 -6.26 -8.36
N GLU A 86 -26.24 -5.96 -7.08
CA GLU A 86 -27.33 -5.81 -6.09
C GLU A 86 -28.05 -4.45 -6.16
N LYS A 87 -27.70 -3.60 -7.13
CA LYS A 87 -28.18 -2.23 -7.28
C LYS A 87 -28.85 -2.02 -8.63
#